data_AF-A0AAV7DJJ0-F1
#
_entry.id   AF-A0AAV7DJJ0-F1
#
_cell.length_a   1.000
_cell.length_b   1.000
_cell.length_c   1.000
_cell.angle_alpha   90.00
_cell.angle_beta   90.00
_cell.angle_gamma   90.00
#
_symmetry.space_group_name_H-M   'P 1'
#
loop_
_entity.id
_entity.type
_entity.pdbx_description
1 polymer ?
#
loop_
_entity_poly.entity_id
_entity_poly.type
_entity_poly.pdbx_seq_one_letter_code
_entity_poly.pdbx_strand_id
1 'polypeptide(L)'
;MAQTKEQRILEFVKQNATEGDPQSVLDHIDKYCSQKEWAMNVGDEKGLILDNVLKEANPTTALEMGTYCGYSAIRIARLLKPGGRLLTMEMEPKNAAVAKEMIKFAGVQDKVFIMVYELWKE
;
A
#
# COMPACT_ATOMS: atom_id res chain seq x y z
N MET A 1 -11.49 18.93 -12.31
CA MET A 1 -10.19 18.34 -12.69
C MET A 1 -10.40 16.86 -12.93
N ALA A 2 -9.72 16.27 -13.92
CA ALA A 2 -9.79 14.82 -14.12
C ALA A 2 -9.20 14.08 -12.91
N GLN A 3 -9.74 12.89 -12.59
CA GLN A 3 -9.19 12.04 -11.53
C GLN A 3 -7.72 11.68 -11.84
N THR A 4 -6.90 11.53 -10.81
CA THR A 4 -5.52 11.03 -10.96
C THR A 4 -5.52 9.51 -11.19
N LYS A 5 -4.38 8.96 -11.61
CA LYS A 5 -4.23 7.50 -11.81
C LYS A 5 -4.42 6.75 -10.48
N GLU A 6 -3.89 7.30 -9.40
CA GLU A 6 -3.95 6.78 -8.05
C GLU A 6 -5.41 6.70 -7.56
N GLN A 7 -6.20 7.73 -7.85
CA GLN A 7 -7.64 7.75 -7.57
C GLN A 7 -8.41 6.70 -8.38
N ARG A 8 -8.06 6.49 -9.65
CA ARG A 8 -8.70 5.45 -10.48
C ARG A 8 -8.38 4.04 -9.99
N ILE A 9 -7.16 3.79 -9.53
CA ILE A 9 -6.78 2.50 -8.91
C ILE A 9 -7.63 2.26 -7.66
N LEU A 10 -7.73 3.25 -6.77
CA LEU A 10 -8.54 3.15 -5.56
C LEU A 10 -10.02 2.86 -5.86
N GLU A 11 -10.59 3.58 -6.82
CA GLU A 11 -11.99 3.38 -7.21
C GLU A 11 -12.20 1.98 -7.80
N PHE A 12 -11.29 1.52 -8.66
CA PHE A 12 -11.36 0.16 -9.20
C PHE A 12 -11.28 -0.89 -8.10
N VAL A 13 -10.39 -0.74 -7.11
CA VAL A 13 -10.30 -1.65 -5.96
C VAL A 13 -11.61 -1.65 -5.17
N LYS A 14 -12.15 -0.48 -4.80
CA LYS A 14 -13.41 -0.41 -4.03
C LYS A 14 -14.60 -1.05 -4.73
N GLN A 15 -14.62 -1.02 -6.06
CA GLN A 15 -15.71 -1.61 -6.85
C GLN A 15 -15.57 -3.12 -7.06
N ASN A 16 -14.36 -3.69 -6.96
CA ASN A 16 -14.09 -5.05 -7.42
C ASN A 16 -13.46 -5.98 -6.36
N ALA A 17 -12.75 -5.42 -5.37
CA ALA A 17 -12.12 -6.18 -4.30
C ALA A 17 -13.05 -6.33 -3.08
N THR A 18 -12.71 -7.26 -2.21
CA THR A 18 -13.43 -7.50 -0.95
C THR A 18 -12.89 -6.58 0.14
N GLU A 19 -13.77 -5.78 0.76
CA GLU A 19 -13.41 -4.95 1.92
C GLU A 19 -12.94 -5.82 3.10
N GLY A 20 -11.84 -5.45 3.73
CA GLY A 20 -11.22 -6.20 4.82
C GLY A 20 -10.35 -7.39 4.40
N ASP A 21 -10.17 -7.60 3.09
CA ASP A 21 -9.29 -8.65 2.56
C ASP A 21 -8.05 -8.04 1.86
N PRO A 22 -6.89 -8.00 2.53
CA PRO A 22 -5.66 -7.45 1.96
C PRO A 22 -5.21 -8.16 0.68
N GLN A 23 -5.46 -9.46 0.55
CA GLN A 23 -5.01 -10.21 -0.62
C GLN A 23 -5.89 -9.85 -1.82
N SER A 24 -7.21 -9.81 -1.64
CA SER A 24 -8.14 -9.34 -2.66
C SER A 24 -7.78 -7.93 -3.15
N VAL A 25 -7.42 -7.02 -2.24
CA VAL A 25 -6.97 -5.66 -2.61
C VAL A 25 -5.72 -5.69 -3.49
N LEU A 26 -4.69 -6.46 -3.12
CA LEU A 26 -3.44 -6.54 -3.89
C LEU A 26 -3.69 -7.12 -5.29
N ASP A 27 -4.45 -8.21 -5.37
CA ASP A 27 -4.80 -8.87 -6.63
C ASP A 27 -5.52 -7.91 -7.59
N HIS A 28 -6.41 -7.06 -7.07
CA HIS A 28 -7.15 -6.09 -7.87
C HIS A 28 -6.31 -4.87 -8.28
N ILE A 29 -5.34 -4.45 -7.45
CA ILE A 29 -4.36 -3.45 -7.88
C ILE A 29 -3.52 -4.00 -9.03
N ASP A 30 -3.00 -5.23 -8.92
CA ASP A 30 -2.19 -5.86 -9.96
C ASP A 30 -2.99 -6.10 -11.25
N LYS A 31 -4.26 -6.51 -11.13
CA LYS A 31 -5.19 -6.62 -12.27
C LYS A 31 -5.40 -5.29 -12.98
N TYR A 32 -5.64 -4.20 -12.24
CA TYR A 32 -5.78 -2.88 -12.84
C TYR A 32 -4.50 -2.45 -13.55
N CYS A 33 -3.36 -2.62 -12.89
CA CYS A 33 -2.08 -2.14 -13.41
C CYS A 33 -1.59 -2.93 -14.64
N SER A 34 -1.98 -4.21 -14.75
CA SER A 34 -1.66 -5.06 -15.89
C SER A 34 -2.63 -4.90 -17.08
N GLN A 35 -3.88 -4.54 -16.83
CA GLN A 35 -4.93 -4.53 -17.87
C GLN A 35 -5.40 -3.14 -18.30
N LYS A 36 -5.19 -2.11 -17.47
CA LYS A 36 -5.75 -0.77 -17.69
C LYS A 36 -4.65 0.27 -17.85
N GLU A 37 -3.92 0.54 -16.77
CA GLU A 37 -2.91 1.60 -16.75
C GLU A 37 -1.75 1.20 -15.84
N TRP A 38 -0.53 1.19 -16.40
CA TRP A 38 0.66 0.86 -15.64
C TRP A 38 0.91 1.86 -14.49
N ALA A 39 1.32 1.34 -13.33
CA ALA A 39 1.69 2.12 -12.16
C ALA A 39 2.96 1.57 -11.52
N MET A 40 3.66 2.42 -10.77
CA MET A 40 4.96 2.15 -10.15
C MET A 40 4.88 1.29 -8.87
N ASN A 41 3.89 0.41 -8.77
CA ASN A 41 3.81 -0.53 -7.65
C ASN A 41 4.95 -1.55 -7.73
N VAL A 42 5.29 -2.17 -6.60
CA VAL A 42 6.29 -3.24 -6.58
C VAL A 42 5.91 -4.39 -7.51
N GLY A 43 4.60 -4.67 -7.64
CA GLY A 43 4.06 -5.77 -8.44
C GLY A 43 4.28 -7.13 -7.77
N ASP A 44 3.53 -8.13 -8.23
CA ASP A 44 3.42 -9.40 -7.51
C ASP A 44 4.74 -10.17 -7.43
N GLU A 45 5.50 -10.27 -8.54
CA GLU A 45 6.75 -11.03 -8.59
C GLU A 45 7.78 -10.58 -7.55
N LYS A 46 8.04 -9.26 -7.46
CA LYS A 46 8.93 -8.70 -6.43
C LYS A 46 8.27 -8.71 -5.05
N GLY A 47 6.95 -8.64 -5.00
CA GLY A 47 6.19 -8.73 -3.78
C GLY A 47 6.36 -10.09 -3.09
N LEU A 48 6.51 -11.19 -3.83
CA LEU A 48 6.78 -12.51 -3.26
C LEU A 48 8.15 -12.57 -2.55
N ILE A 49 9.14 -11.86 -3.10
CA ILE A 49 10.47 -11.72 -2.47
C ILE A 49 10.31 -10.96 -1.15
N LEU A 50 9.59 -9.84 -1.15
CA LEU A 50 9.30 -9.06 0.05
C LEU A 50 8.55 -9.89 1.10
N ASP A 51 7.55 -10.68 0.68
CA ASP A 51 6.79 -11.55 1.57
C ASP A 51 7.68 -12.57 2.28
N ASN A 52 8.63 -13.16 1.55
CA ASN A 52 9.58 -14.12 2.13
C ASN A 52 10.52 -13.45 3.12
N VAL A 53 11.07 -12.28 2.79
CA VAL A 53 11.92 -11.51 3.71
C VAL A 53 11.17 -11.15 5.00
N LEU A 54 9.90 -10.77 4.91
CA LEU A 54 9.09 -10.45 6.10
C LEU A 54 8.81 -11.68 6.96
N LYS A 55 8.55 -12.84 6.35
CA LYS A 55 8.34 -14.10 7.07
C LYS A 55 9.61 -14.56 7.79
N GLU A 56 10.76 -14.43 7.14
CA GLU A 56 12.07 -14.81 7.69
C GLU A 56 12.51 -13.85 8.80
N ALA A 57 12.45 -12.54 8.57
CA ALA A 57 12.88 -11.53 9.53
C ALA A 57 11.90 -11.37 10.70
N ASN A 58 10.61 -11.64 10.48
CA ASN A 58 9.53 -11.51 11.45
C ASN A 58 9.59 -10.20 12.27
N PRO A 59 9.59 -9.02 11.61
CA PRO A 59 9.83 -7.75 12.28
C PRO A 59 8.65 -7.35 13.18
N THR A 60 8.96 -6.73 14.31
CA THR A 60 7.97 -6.02 15.14
C THR A 60 7.74 -4.59 14.67
N THR A 61 8.69 -4.00 13.94
CA THR A 61 8.59 -2.66 13.36
C THR A 61 9.27 -2.64 12.01
N ALA A 62 8.61 -2.05 11.01
CA ALA A 62 9.16 -1.80 9.68
C ALA A 62 9.03 -0.32 9.31
N LEU A 63 9.96 0.17 8.51
CA LEU A 63 9.91 1.50 7.88
C LEU A 63 9.85 1.34 6.36
N GLU A 64 8.90 2.00 5.73
CA GLU A 64 8.78 2.12 4.29
C GLU A 64 9.01 3.58 3.87
N MET A 65 9.84 3.78 2.85
CA MET A 65 10.08 5.09 2.23
C MET A 65 9.42 5.11 0.85
N GLY A 66 8.36 5.90 0.70
CA GLY A 66 7.51 5.96 -0.49
C GLY A 66 6.28 5.07 -0.35
N THR A 67 5.14 5.66 0.04
CA THR A 67 3.87 4.94 0.22
C THR A 67 3.09 4.79 -1.09
N TYR A 68 3.11 5.82 -1.96
CA TYR A 68 2.34 5.90 -3.21
C TYR A 68 0.84 5.57 -3.00
N CYS A 69 0.30 4.52 -3.62
CA CYS A 69 -1.09 4.07 -3.45
C CYS A 69 -1.30 3.09 -2.27
N GLY A 70 -0.26 2.76 -1.50
CA GLY A 70 -0.34 1.85 -0.36
C GLY A 70 -0.19 0.37 -0.68
N TYR A 71 0.19 -0.01 -1.91
CA TYR A 71 0.36 -1.42 -2.32
C TYR A 71 1.36 -2.17 -1.42
N SER A 72 2.59 -1.67 -1.30
CA SER A 72 3.63 -2.29 -0.49
C SER A 72 3.32 -2.16 1.01
N ALA A 73 2.70 -1.07 1.45
CA ALA A 73 2.24 -0.91 2.82
C ALA A 73 1.24 -2.00 3.24
N ILE A 74 0.23 -2.29 2.42
CA ILE A 74 -0.73 -3.38 2.64
C ILE A 74 -0.02 -4.73 2.63
N ARG A 75 0.90 -4.92 1.67
CA ARG A 75 1.69 -6.15 1.53
C ARG A 75 2.53 -6.45 2.76
N ILE A 76 3.18 -5.43 3.33
CA ILE A 76 3.93 -5.56 4.58
C ILE A 76 2.97 -5.82 5.75
N ALA A 77 1.95 -4.98 5.91
CA ALA A 77 1.07 -5.00 7.08
C ALA A 77 0.27 -6.30 7.24
N ARG A 78 -0.10 -6.96 6.12
CA ARG A 78 -0.81 -8.26 6.17
C ARG A 78 0.04 -9.39 6.77
N LEU A 79 1.38 -9.26 6.72
CA LEU A 79 2.31 -10.28 7.22
C LEU A 79 2.85 -9.97 8.62
N LEU A 80 2.64 -8.76 9.14
CA LEU A 80 3.03 -8.41 10.52
C LEU A 80 2.18 -9.17 11.54
N LYS A 81 2.84 -9.77 12.54
CA LYS A 81 2.19 -10.42 13.70
C LYS A 81 1.43 -9.40 14.56
N PRO A 82 0.50 -9.84 15.45
CA PRO A 82 -0.12 -8.97 16.43
C PRO A 82 0.92 -8.15 17.21
N GLY A 83 0.69 -6.85 17.33
CA GLY A 83 1.63 -5.89 17.92
C GLY A 83 2.69 -5.33 16.96
N GLY A 84 2.84 -5.92 15.78
CA GLY A 84 3.72 -5.40 14.72
C GLY A 84 3.20 -4.10 14.11
N ARG A 85 4.10 -3.20 13.71
CA ARG A 85 3.77 -1.88 13.15
C ARG A 85 4.59 -1.55 11.91
N LEU A 86 3.97 -0.84 10.97
CA LEU A 86 4.62 -0.25 9.82
C LEU A 86 4.52 1.28 9.93
N LEU A 87 5.67 1.95 9.87
CA LEU A 87 5.72 3.37 9.55
C LEU A 87 5.99 3.51 8.05
N THR A 88 5.19 4.30 7.35
CA THR A 88 5.39 4.56 5.92
C THR A 88 5.40 6.06 5.67
N MET A 89 6.29 6.51 4.79
CA MET A 89 6.54 7.92 4.52
C MET A 89 6.12 8.28 3.09
N GLU A 90 5.31 9.32 2.95
CA GLU A 90 4.86 9.84 1.65
C GLU A 90 5.06 11.35 1.58
N MET A 91 5.59 11.84 0.47
CA MET A 91 5.83 13.27 0.28
C MET A 91 4.62 13.97 -0.34
N GLU A 92 3.90 13.32 -1.26
CA GLU A 92 2.75 13.89 -1.95
C GLU A 92 1.46 13.66 -1.15
N PRO A 93 0.83 14.72 -0.59
CA PRO A 93 -0.36 14.57 0.26
C PRO A 93 -1.53 13.88 -0.43
N LYS A 94 -1.67 14.04 -1.76
CA LYS A 94 -2.73 13.36 -2.53
C LYS A 94 -2.53 11.84 -2.56
N ASN A 95 -1.29 11.39 -2.70
CA ASN A 95 -0.94 9.97 -2.67
C ASN A 95 -1.18 9.42 -1.25
N ALA A 96 -0.75 10.16 -0.23
CA ALA A 96 -0.99 9.78 1.16
C ALA A 96 -2.49 9.60 1.47
N ALA A 97 -3.35 10.47 0.93
CA ALA A 97 -4.80 10.35 1.06
C ALA A 97 -5.33 9.08 0.38
N VAL A 98 -4.89 8.77 -0.85
CA VAL A 98 -5.25 7.53 -1.56
C VAL A 98 -4.79 6.30 -0.78
N ALA A 99 -3.53 6.28 -0.34
CA ALA A 99 -2.98 5.18 0.45
C ALA A 99 -3.77 4.96 1.75
N LYS A 100 -4.13 6.03 2.46
CA LYS A 100 -4.93 5.95 3.69
C LYS A 100 -6.26 5.25 3.45
N GLU A 101 -6.95 5.58 2.37
CA GLU A 101 -8.21 4.92 2.01
C GLU A 101 -8.00 3.47 1.57
N MET A 102 -6.96 3.19 0.78
CA MET A 102 -6.62 1.84 0.35
C MET A 102 -6.30 0.92 1.54
N ILE A 103 -5.48 1.41 2.47
CA ILE A 103 -5.08 0.72 3.70
C ILE A 103 -6.28 0.43 4.60
N LYS A 104 -7.19 1.41 4.74
CA LYS A 104 -8.44 1.22 5.48
C LYS A 104 -9.34 0.18 4.82
N PHE A 105 -9.51 0.25 3.51
CA PHE A 105 -10.32 -0.71 2.75
C PHE A 105 -9.74 -2.14 2.84
N ALA A 106 -8.41 -2.28 2.87
CA ALA A 106 -7.74 -3.55 3.09
C ALA A 106 -7.86 -4.09 4.53
N GLY A 107 -8.34 -3.30 5.49
CA GLY A 107 -8.52 -3.72 6.88
C GLY A 107 -7.23 -3.82 7.70
N VAL A 108 -6.15 -3.13 7.30
CA VAL A 108 -4.84 -3.17 7.99
C VAL A 108 -4.45 -1.83 8.62
N GLN A 109 -5.38 -0.88 8.71
CA GLN A 109 -5.11 0.48 9.21
C GLN A 109 -4.53 0.51 10.63
N ASP A 110 -4.87 -0.45 11.49
CA ASP A 110 -4.40 -0.47 12.88
C ASP A 110 -2.90 -0.79 12.99
N LYS A 111 -2.29 -1.29 11.92
CA LYS A 111 -0.86 -1.63 11.85
C LYS A 111 -0.03 -0.57 11.12
N VAL A 112 -0.66 0.37 10.39
CA VAL A 112 0.05 1.27 9.45
C VAL A 112 -0.07 2.73 9.85
N PHE A 113 1.08 3.39 9.99
CA PHE A 113 1.18 4.81 10.33
C PHE A 113 1.82 5.57 9.16
N ILE A 114 1.01 6.40 8.48
CA ILE A 114 1.47 7.21 7.35
C ILE A 114 2.00 8.55 7.87
N MET A 115 3.24 8.88 7.54
CA MET A 115 3.85 10.18 7.80
C MET A 115 3.98 10.97 6.50
N VAL A 116 3.30 12.11 6.44
CA VAL A 116 3.46 13.07 5.34
C VAL A 116 4.62 13.99 5.66
N TYR A 117 5.57 14.13 4.75
CA TYR A 117 6.78 14.93 4.96
C TYR A 117 7.07 15.85 3.76
N GLU A 118 7.91 16.85 4.00
CA GLU A 118 8.48 17.70 2.96
C GLU A 118 10.00 17.56 2.94
N LEU A 119 10.62 17.85 1.79
CA LEU A 119 12.08 17.83 1.69
C LEU A 119 12.66 18.98 2.51
N TRP A 120 13.71 18.67 3.25
CA TRP A 120 14.50 19.66 3.93
C TRP A 120 15.08 20.64 2.90
N LYS A 121 14.90 21.94 3.13
CA LYS A 121 15.50 22.99 2.31
C LYS A 121 16.54 23.71 3.17
N GLU A 122 17.79 23.69 2.70
CA GLU A 122 18.91 24.46 3.26
C GLU A 122 18.71 25.97 3.07
#